data_AF-A0A357EWJ5-F1
#
_entry.id   AF-A0A357EWJ5-F1
#
_cell.length_a   1.000
_cell.length_b   1.000
_cell.length_c   1.000
_cell.angle_alpha   90.00
_cell.angle_beta   90.00
_cell.angle_gamma   90.00
#
_symmetry.space_group_name_H-M   'P 1'
#
loop_
_entity.id
_entity.type
_entity.pdbx_description
1 polymer ?
#
loop_
_entity_poly.entity_id
_entity_poly.type
_entity_poly.pdbx_seq_one_letter_code
_entity_poly.pdbx_strand_id
1 'polypeptide(L)'
;MTFINYASREINCKIVYYGPGLCGKTTNLQHIYDSTAPQAKGKLISLATETDRTLFFDFMPLELGTVRGFKTRFHLYTVPGQVYYDASRKLILKGVDGVVFVADSQEERMDANIESLYNLEENLGTQGYDL
;
A
#
# COMPACT_ATOMS: atom_id res chain seq x y z
N MET A 1 10.70 8.97 -2.88
CA MET A 1 10.65 10.32 -3.47
C MET A 1 9.51 10.34 -4.48
N THR A 2 8.54 11.21 -4.25
CA THR A 2 7.27 11.30 -5.00
C THR A 2 7.52 11.56 -6.48
N PHE A 3 6.78 10.88 -7.36
CA PHE A 3 6.97 11.01 -8.80
C PHE A 3 6.12 12.17 -9.36
N ILE A 4 6.78 13.24 -9.79
CA ILE A 4 6.13 14.41 -10.40
C ILE A 4 6.32 14.36 -11.92
N ASN A 5 5.22 14.17 -12.64
CA ASN A 5 5.19 14.27 -14.09
C ASN A 5 4.81 15.70 -14.50
N TYR A 6 5.81 16.48 -14.94
CA TYR A 6 5.61 17.86 -15.38
C TYR A 6 4.87 17.97 -16.71
N ALA A 7 5.02 16.99 -17.60
CA ALA A 7 4.35 16.99 -18.91
C ALA A 7 2.84 16.77 -18.76
N SER A 8 2.42 15.84 -17.90
CA SER A 8 0.99 15.62 -17.60
C SER A 8 0.45 16.50 -16.46
N ARG A 9 1.31 17.26 -15.78
CA ARG A 9 1.01 18.02 -14.55
C ARG A 9 0.38 17.14 -13.48
N GLU A 10 0.97 15.97 -13.23
CA GLU A 10 0.51 15.02 -12.22
C GLU A 10 1.56 14.79 -11.13
N ILE A 11 1.11 14.76 -9.87
CA ILE A 11 1.89 14.32 -8.71
C ILE A 11 1.36 12.94 -8.33
N ASN A 12 2.23 11.93 -8.33
CA ASN A 12 1.87 10.56 -7.98
C ASN A 12 2.44 10.21 -6.61
N CYS A 13 1.55 9.99 -5.64
CA CYS A 13 1.89 9.64 -4.26
C CYS A 13 1.61 8.15 -4.02
N LYS A 14 2.59 7.41 -3.52
CA LYS A 14 2.46 5.98 -3.21
C LYS A 14 2.19 5.76 -1.73
N ILE A 15 1.03 5.18 -1.41
CA ILE A 15 0.65 4.82 -0.04
C ILE A 15 0.58 3.29 0.08
N VAL A 16 1.30 2.73 1.06
CA VAL A 16 1.35 1.29 1.29
C VAL A 16 0.62 0.94 2.59
N TYR A 17 -0.40 0.09 2.49
CA TYR A 17 -1.07 -0.54 3.62
C TYR A 17 -0.26 -1.77 4.05
N TYR A 18 0.29 -1.70 5.25
CA TYR A 18 1.16 -2.70 5.87
C TYR A 18 0.50 -3.31 7.12
N GLY A 19 0.98 -4.46 7.58
CA GLY A 19 0.45 -5.15 8.77
C GLY A 19 0.36 -6.67 8.58
N PRO A 20 0.00 -7.43 9.62
CA PRO A 20 -0.01 -8.89 9.57
C PRO A 20 -1.08 -9.47 8.64
N GLY A 21 -1.00 -10.77 8.34
CA GLY A 21 -2.03 -11.49 7.59
C GLY A 21 -3.44 -11.22 8.12
N LEU A 22 -4.42 -11.10 7.21
CA LEU A 22 -5.85 -11.01 7.53
C LEU A 22 -6.30 -9.83 8.42
N CYS A 23 -5.42 -8.84 8.70
CA CYS A 23 -5.77 -7.69 9.55
C CYS A 23 -6.72 -6.65 8.90
N GLY A 24 -7.25 -6.90 7.70
CA GLY A 24 -8.19 -5.98 7.03
C GLY A 24 -7.58 -4.97 6.05
N LYS A 25 -6.32 -5.16 5.62
CA LYS A 25 -5.67 -4.35 4.56
C LYS A 25 -6.49 -4.28 3.27
N THR A 26 -6.85 -5.43 2.69
CA THR A 26 -7.65 -5.50 1.46
C THR A 26 -9.05 -4.94 1.67
N THR A 27 -9.67 -5.17 2.83
CA THR A 27 -10.96 -4.59 3.20
C THR A 27 -10.94 -3.07 3.19
N ASN A 28 -9.86 -2.43 3.66
CA ASN A 28 -9.69 -0.99 3.57
C ASN A 28 -9.71 -0.51 2.11
N LEU A 29 -8.92 -1.13 1.23
CA LEU A 29 -8.87 -0.72 -0.17
C LEU A 29 -10.18 -0.97 -0.92
N GLN A 30 -10.85 -2.09 -0.65
CA GLN A 30 -12.19 -2.37 -1.20
C GLN A 30 -13.19 -1.31 -0.73
N HIS A 31 -13.20 -0.98 0.55
CA HIS A 31 -14.11 0.03 1.09
C HIS A 31 -13.86 1.43 0.50
N ILE A 32 -12.59 1.83 0.36
CA ILE A 32 -12.23 3.11 -0.29
C ILE A 32 -12.62 3.08 -1.77
N TYR A 33 -12.37 1.96 -2.46
CA TYR A 33 -12.78 1.78 -3.85
C TYR A 33 -14.28 1.94 -4.01
N ASP A 34 -15.09 1.20 -3.26
CA ASP A 34 -16.55 1.23 -3.35
C ASP A 34 -17.13 2.60 -2.99
N SER A 35 -16.55 3.28 -1.99
CA SER A 35 -16.99 4.61 -1.54
C SER A 35 -16.50 5.76 -2.44
N THR A 36 -15.54 5.52 -3.33
CA THR A 36 -15.03 6.56 -4.24
C THR A 36 -15.89 6.67 -5.49
N ALA A 37 -16.16 7.90 -5.91
CA ALA A 37 -16.94 8.18 -7.12
C ALA A 37 -16.27 7.56 -8.37
N PRO A 38 -17.02 6.93 -9.30
CA PRO A 38 -16.46 6.20 -10.43
C PRO A 38 -15.47 6.99 -11.31
N GLN A 39 -15.68 8.30 -11.43
CA GLN A 39 -14.80 9.21 -12.19
C GLN A 39 -13.47 9.53 -11.50
N ALA A 40 -13.38 9.30 -10.18
CA ALA A 40 -12.23 9.63 -9.35
C ALA A 40 -11.36 8.42 -8.98
N LYS A 41 -11.75 7.21 -9.41
CA LYS A 41 -11.02 5.95 -9.17
C LYS A 41 -10.68 5.25 -10.49
N GLY A 42 -9.46 4.72 -10.59
CA GLY A 42 -9.13 3.71 -11.61
C GLY A 42 -9.63 2.32 -11.23
N LYS A 43 -9.33 1.31 -12.05
CA LYS A 43 -9.67 -0.08 -11.72
C LYS A 43 -8.90 -0.54 -10.49
N LEU A 44 -9.57 -1.29 -9.63
CA LEU A 44 -8.91 -2.11 -8.62
C LEU A 44 -8.24 -3.29 -9.35
N ILE A 45 -6.92 -3.38 -9.27
CA ILE A 45 -6.14 -4.45 -9.91
C ILE A 45 -5.56 -5.32 -8.80
N SER A 46 -5.80 -6.62 -8.88
CA SER A 46 -5.15 -7.64 -8.06
C SER A 46 -4.29 -8.52 -8.98
N LEU A 47 -2.98 -8.55 -8.73
CA LEU A 47 -2.03 -9.31 -9.56
C LEU A 47 -1.74 -10.69 -8.94
N ALA A 48 -2.10 -11.77 -9.62
CA ALA A 48 -1.77 -13.13 -9.22
C ALA A 48 -0.67 -13.70 -10.14
N THR A 49 0.44 -14.18 -9.60
CA THR A 49 1.45 -14.93 -10.39
C THR A 49 1.10 -16.43 -10.41
N GLU A 50 1.41 -17.12 -11.51
CA GLU A 50 1.03 -18.53 -11.79
C GLU A 50 1.61 -19.57 -10.81
N THR A 51 2.66 -19.23 -10.05
CA THR A 51 3.36 -20.15 -9.14
C THR A 51 2.84 -20.03 -7.71
N ASP A 52 1.67 -20.59 -7.38
CA ASP A 52 1.09 -20.85 -6.02
C ASP A 52 1.17 -19.73 -4.95
N ARG A 53 1.66 -18.55 -5.34
CA ARG A 53 2.09 -17.47 -4.47
C ARG A 53 1.42 -16.23 -5.01
N THR A 54 0.19 -16.05 -4.59
CA THR A 54 -0.60 -14.94 -5.09
C THR A 54 -0.02 -13.64 -4.55
N LEU A 55 0.59 -12.87 -5.45
CA LEU A 55 1.13 -11.54 -5.20
C LEU A 55 -0.02 -10.51 -5.11
N PHE A 56 -1.01 -10.76 -4.24
CA PHE A 56 -2.11 -9.85 -4.01
C PHE A 56 -1.58 -8.51 -3.52
N PHE A 57 -1.42 -7.56 -4.45
CA PHE A 57 -1.43 -6.16 -4.12
C PHE A 57 -2.60 -5.55 -4.86
N ASP A 58 -3.39 -4.81 -4.11
CA ASP A 58 -4.51 -4.05 -4.61
C ASP A 58 -3.97 -2.69 -5.04
N PHE A 59 -4.08 -2.36 -6.32
CA PHE A 59 -3.72 -1.04 -6.85
C PHE A 59 -4.98 -0.23 -7.13
N MET A 60 -5.06 0.98 -6.58
CA MET A 60 -6.11 1.94 -6.92
C MET A 60 -5.52 3.34 -7.05
N PRO A 61 -5.62 3.98 -8.24
CA PRO A 61 -5.32 5.39 -8.38
C PRO A 61 -6.55 6.23 -7.95
N LEU A 62 -6.35 7.14 -7.01
CA LEU A 62 -7.35 8.10 -6.52
C LEU A 62 -6.99 9.52 -6.90
N GLU A 63 -7.91 10.27 -7.53
CA GLU A 63 -7.74 11.70 -7.81
C GLU A 63 -8.40 12.53 -6.69
N LEU A 64 -7.59 13.15 -5.84
CA LEU A 64 -8.09 13.92 -4.67
C LEU A 64 -8.15 15.44 -4.91
N GLY A 65 -7.83 15.91 -6.13
CA GLY A 65 -7.85 17.32 -6.50
C GLY A 65 -6.51 17.83 -7.01
N THR A 66 -6.27 19.13 -6.87
CA THR A 66 -5.07 19.79 -7.41
C THR A 66 -4.25 20.51 -6.34
N VAL A 67 -2.93 20.43 -6.47
CA VAL A 67 -1.95 21.14 -5.64
C VAL A 67 -1.11 22.00 -6.56
N ARG A 68 -1.17 23.34 -6.39
CA ARG A 68 -0.46 24.31 -7.24
C ARG A 68 -0.66 24.07 -8.76
N GLY A 69 -1.86 23.63 -9.14
CA GLY A 69 -2.22 23.32 -10.52
C GLY A 69 -1.65 21.99 -11.05
N PHE A 70 -1.17 21.10 -10.20
CA PHE A 70 -0.91 19.70 -10.53
C PHE A 70 -2.03 18.82 -10.01
N LYS A 71 -2.51 17.87 -10.81
CA LYS A 71 -3.44 16.83 -10.35
C LYS A 71 -2.70 15.87 -9.42
N THR A 72 -3.29 15.56 -8.27
CA THR A 72 -2.68 14.63 -7.32
C THR A 72 -3.35 13.27 -7.43
N ARG A 73 -2.55 12.24 -7.74
CA ARG A 73 -2.97 10.85 -7.87
C ARG A 73 -2.34 10.03 -6.77
N PHE A 74 -3.17 9.41 -5.93
CA PHE A 74 -2.71 8.49 -4.89
C PHE A 74 -2.77 7.07 -5.43
N HIS A 75 -1.66 6.35 -5.36
CA HIS A 75 -1.56 4.94 -5.64
C HIS A 75 -1.57 4.19 -4.31
N LEU A 76 -2.70 3.56 -4.00
CA LEU A 76 -2.81 2.69 -2.83
C LEU A 76 -2.28 1.30 -3.18
N TYR A 77 -1.49 0.71 -2.29
CA TYR A 77 -0.95 -0.64 -2.40
C TYR A 77 -1.19 -1.40 -1.10
N THR A 78 -1.45 -2.70 -1.17
CA THR A 78 -1.46 -3.62 -0.01
C THR A 78 -0.30 -4.60 -0.12
N VAL A 79 0.26 -5.01 1.02
CA VAL A 79 1.25 -6.09 1.07
C VAL A 79 0.61 -7.43 1.42
N PRO A 80 1.14 -8.56 0.91
CA PRO A 80 0.73 -9.88 1.37
C PRO A 80 1.13 -10.06 2.85
N GLY A 81 0.18 -10.45 3.68
CA GLY A 81 0.39 -10.55 5.13
C GLY A 81 0.94 -11.89 5.63
N GLN A 82 1.21 -12.86 4.76
CA GLN A 82 1.88 -14.10 5.15
C GLN A 82 3.39 -13.88 5.27
N VAL A 83 4.03 -14.43 6.31
CA VAL A 83 5.43 -14.16 6.68
C VAL A 83 6.41 -14.52 5.54
N TYR A 84 6.10 -15.53 4.72
CA TYR A 84 6.91 -16.02 3.60
C TYR A 84 7.19 -15.02 2.46
N TYR A 85 6.54 -13.85 2.44
CA TYR A 85 6.62 -12.89 1.32
C TYR A 85 7.44 -11.63 1.62
N ASP A 86 8.47 -11.72 2.45
CA ASP A 86 9.30 -10.57 2.80
C ASP A 86 9.90 -9.84 1.58
N ALA A 87 10.41 -10.59 0.59
CA ALA A 87 10.90 -10.03 -0.67
C ALA A 87 9.84 -9.17 -1.41
N SER A 88 8.57 -9.61 -1.39
CA SER A 88 7.46 -8.85 -1.96
C SER A 88 7.15 -7.60 -1.14
N ARG A 89 7.19 -7.68 0.19
CA ARG A 89 6.99 -6.53 1.08
C ARG A 89 8.04 -5.45 0.85
N LYS A 90 9.31 -5.85 0.74
CA LYS A 90 10.44 -4.98 0.42
C LYS A 90 10.27 -4.31 -0.96
N LEU A 91 9.88 -5.08 -1.98
CA LEU A 91 9.64 -4.54 -3.31
C LEU A 91 8.50 -3.51 -3.33
N ILE A 92 7.40 -3.78 -2.61
CA ILE A 92 6.25 -2.88 -2.55
C ILE A 92 6.60 -1.58 -1.80
N LEU A 93 7.50 -1.59 -0.80
CA LEU A 93 7.92 -0.39 -0.10
C LEU A 93 8.87 0.51 -0.91
N LYS A 94 9.43 0.02 -2.03
CA LYS A 94 10.29 0.85 -2.90
C LYS A 94 9.54 2.09 -3.39
N GLY A 95 10.10 3.26 -3.13
CA GLY A 95 9.52 4.54 -3.53
C GLY A 95 8.22 4.91 -2.81
N VAL A 96 7.97 4.33 -1.62
CA VAL A 96 6.83 4.72 -0.78
C VAL A 96 6.92 6.21 -0.39
N ASP A 97 5.76 6.87 -0.36
CA ASP A 97 5.60 8.25 0.12
C ASP A 97 4.84 8.30 1.46
N GLY A 98 4.06 7.27 1.79
CA GLY A 98 3.41 7.10 3.09
C GLY A 98 3.02 5.66 3.37
N VAL A 99 2.93 5.31 4.66
CA VAL A 99 2.55 3.97 5.12
C VAL A 99 1.33 4.06 6.02
N VAL A 100 0.41 3.12 5.87
CA VAL A 100 -0.70 2.88 6.80
C VAL A 100 -0.47 1.52 7.44
N PHE A 101 -0.16 1.47 8.73
CA PHE A 101 -0.07 0.21 9.46
C PHE A 101 -1.46 -0.20 9.97
N VAL A 102 -1.94 -1.36 9.52
CA VAL A 102 -3.22 -1.92 9.92
C VAL A 102 -2.99 -2.99 10.97
N ALA A 103 -3.26 -2.67 12.23
CA ALA A 103 -3.17 -3.59 13.35
C ALA A 103 -4.48 -4.37 13.56
N ASP A 104 -4.38 -5.65 13.84
CA ASP A 104 -5.51 -6.50 14.21
C ASP A 104 -5.77 -6.37 15.72
N SER A 105 -6.98 -5.97 16.12
CA SER A 105 -7.30 -5.70 17.54
C SER A 105 -7.63 -6.95 18.36
N GLN A 106 -7.68 -8.13 17.74
CA GLN A 106 -7.81 -9.39 18.46
C GLN A 106 -6.58 -9.62 19.34
N GLU A 107 -6.79 -10.02 20.60
CA GLU A 107 -5.73 -10.20 21.59
C GLU A 107 -4.68 -11.21 21.11
N GLU A 108 -5.14 -12.30 20.48
CA GLU A 108 -4.31 -13.38 19.93
C GLU A 108 -3.46 -12.93 18.73
N ARG A 109 -3.69 -11.72 18.21
CA ARG A 109 -2.99 -11.16 17.05
C ARG A 109 -1.97 -10.11 17.44
N MET A 110 -1.82 -9.79 18.73
CA MET A 110 -0.87 -8.78 19.20
C MET A 110 0.58 -9.12 18.82
N ASP A 111 1.01 -10.36 19.05
CA ASP A 111 2.36 -10.80 18.67
C ASP A 111 2.61 -10.65 17.16
N ALA A 112 1.61 -10.96 16.34
CA ALA A 112 1.70 -10.79 14.89
C ALA A 112 1.74 -9.31 14.46
N ASN A 113 1.06 -8.41 15.19
CA ASN A 113 1.18 -6.97 14.97
C ASN A 113 2.61 -6.51 15.26
N ILE A 114 3.18 -6.91 16.40
CA ILE A 114 4.53 -6.54 16.82
C ILE A 114 5.56 -7.06 15.80
N GLU A 115 5.48 -8.34 15.43
CA GLU A 115 6.36 -8.95 14.41
C GLU A 115 6.25 -8.19 13.07
N SER A 116 5.03 -7.89 12.62
CA SER A 116 4.84 -7.16 11.37
C SER A 116 5.33 -5.71 11.44
N LEU A 117 5.35 -5.08 12.62
CA LEU A 117 5.85 -3.71 12.81
C LEU A 117 7.38 -3.69 12.76
N TYR A 118 8.06 -4.63 13.42
CA TYR A 118 9.51 -4.77 13.29
C TYR A 118 9.93 -5.10 11.86
N ASN A 119 9.17 -5.95 11.16
CA ASN A 119 9.43 -6.23 9.75
C ASN A 119 9.22 -5.00 8.84
N LEU A 120 8.28 -4.10 9.19
CA LEU A 120 8.12 -2.83 8.49
C LEU A 120 9.34 -1.92 8.72
N GLU A 121 9.76 -1.77 9.97
CA GLU A 121 10.93 -0.97 10.37
C GLU A 121 12.20 -1.44 9.64
N GLU A 122 12.49 -2.75 9.69
CA GLU A 122 13.63 -3.35 8.99
C GLU A 122 13.57 -3.06 7.48
N ASN A 123 12.42 -3.29 6.86
CA ASN A 123 12.26 -3.10 5.43
C ASN A 123 12.38 -1.63 5.01
N LEU A 124 11.86 -0.68 5.79
CA LEU A 124 12.03 0.75 5.56
C LEU A 124 13.50 1.17 5.71
N GLY A 125 14.20 0.63 6.72
CA GLY A 125 15.64 0.82 6.92
C GLY A 125 16.44 0.41 5.69
N THR A 126 16.09 -0.71 5.04
CA THR A 126 16.75 -1.13 3.78
C THR A 126 16.50 -0.20 2.59
N GLN A 127 15.48 0.65 2.65
CA GLN A 127 15.19 1.67 1.64
C GLN A 127 15.78 3.05 2.00
N GLY A 128 16.48 3.16 3.15
CA GLY A 128 17.03 4.42 3.65
C GLY A 128 15.99 5.32 4.32
N TYR A 129 14.87 4.75 4.78
CA TYR A 129 13.88 5.45 5.60
C TYR A 129 13.99 5.01 7.06
N ASP A 130 13.55 5.88 7.97
CA ASP A 130 13.42 5.63 9.40
C ASP A 130 11.94 5.71 9.78
N LEU A 131 11.51 4.94 10.79
CA LEU A 131 10.11 4.87 11.21
C LEU A 131 9.79 5.90 12.30
#